data_AF-A0A2V9UMV9-F1
#
_entry.id   AF-A0A2V9UMV9-F1
#
_cell.length_a   1.000
_cell.length_b   1.000
_cell.length_c   1.000
_cell.angle_alpha   90.00
_cell.angle_beta   90.00
_cell.angle_gamma   90.00
#
_symmetry.space_group_name_H-M   'P 1'
#
loop_
_entity.id
_entity.type
_entity.pdbx_description
1 polymer ?
#
loop_
_entity_poly.entity_id
_entity_poly.type
_entity_poly.pdbx_seq_one_letter_code
_entity_poly.pdbx_strand_id
1 'polypeptide(L)'
;MSATTQKTDGTNVTHALVQLLRGRSYEEIRARMYDNSLGTAWWSACKTELDIRNSERLATSLVENSRVSATIRNSAEHMEKLTETLLDVTADVASVLRGVRESSRRVEIATYAIVGVAVAQLFYVAFLVFGKR
;
A
#
# COMPACT_ATOMS: atom_id res chain seq x y z
N MET A 1 23.66 -54.71 -27.03
CA MET A 1 22.86 -53.45 -27.12
C MET A 1 21.55 -53.61 -26.33
N SER A 2 21.62 -53.75 -25.00
CA SER A 2 20.43 -54.16 -24.20
C SER A 2 20.07 -53.23 -23.04
N ALA A 3 20.77 -52.12 -22.85
CA ALA A 3 20.54 -51.21 -21.72
C ALA A 3 19.50 -50.10 -22.01
N THR A 4 19.13 -49.87 -23.27
CA THR A 4 18.25 -48.76 -23.64
C THR A 4 16.76 -49.09 -23.45
N THR A 5 16.36 -50.35 -23.67
CA THR A 5 14.93 -50.76 -23.64
C THR A 5 14.35 -50.80 -22.23
N GLN A 6 15.17 -51.07 -21.21
CA GLN A 6 14.70 -51.18 -19.81
C GLN A 6 14.40 -49.81 -19.18
N LYS A 7 15.06 -48.74 -19.66
CA LYS A 7 14.89 -47.38 -19.13
C LYS A 7 13.59 -46.72 -19.60
N THR A 8 13.16 -47.00 -20.83
CA THR A 8 11.87 -46.54 -21.37
C THR A 8 10.68 -47.15 -20.65
N ASP A 9 10.76 -48.43 -20.26
CA ASP A 9 9.66 -49.10 -19.57
C ASP A 9 9.47 -48.57 -18.15
N GLY A 10 10.58 -48.35 -17.42
CA GLY A 10 10.53 -47.75 -16.08
C GLY A 10 9.96 -46.32 -16.06
N THR A 11 10.23 -45.53 -17.10
CA THR A 11 9.70 -44.15 -17.21
C THR A 11 8.18 -44.16 -17.44
N ASN A 12 7.70 -45.08 -18.28
CA ASN A 12 6.27 -45.28 -18.55
C ASN A 12 5.51 -45.77 -17.31
N VAL A 13 6.09 -46.72 -16.58
CA VAL A 13 5.53 -47.20 -15.29
C VAL A 13 5.43 -46.07 -14.29
N THR A 14 6.47 -45.25 -14.15
CA THR A 14 6.48 -44.11 -13.22
C THR A 14 5.39 -43.09 -13.59
N HIS A 15 5.22 -42.79 -14.89
CA HIS A 15 4.17 -41.88 -15.37
C HIS A 15 2.76 -42.41 -15.12
N ALA A 16 2.52 -43.71 -15.34
CA ALA A 16 1.23 -44.33 -15.03
C ALA A 16 0.92 -44.29 -13.52
N LEU A 17 1.93 -44.50 -12.67
CA LEU A 17 1.81 -44.39 -11.21
C LEU A 17 1.53 -42.95 -10.78
N VAL A 18 2.18 -41.96 -11.39
CA VAL A 18 1.89 -40.53 -11.14
C VAL A 18 0.43 -40.22 -11.48
N GLN A 19 -0.10 -40.72 -12.60
CA GLN A 19 -1.50 -40.53 -12.95
C GLN A 19 -2.47 -41.13 -11.92
N LEU A 20 -2.11 -42.28 -11.33
CA LEU A 20 -2.90 -42.91 -10.27
C LEU A 20 -2.85 -42.13 -8.95
N LEU A 21 -1.73 -41.46 -8.66
CA LEU A 21 -1.56 -40.63 -7.46
C LEU A 21 -2.24 -39.26 -7.57
N ARG A 22 -2.51 -38.77 -8.78
CA ARG A 22 -3.12 -37.46 -9.04
C ARG A 22 -4.48 -37.26 -8.33
N GLY A 23 -5.25 -38.33 -8.16
CA GLY A 23 -6.54 -38.32 -7.45
C GLY A 23 -6.45 -38.47 -5.93
N ARG A 24 -5.26 -38.68 -5.36
CA ARG A 24 -5.08 -38.93 -3.92
C ARG A 24 -4.67 -37.68 -3.14
N SER A 25 -4.92 -37.71 -1.83
CA SER A 25 -4.59 -36.59 -0.95
C SER A 25 -3.08 -36.45 -0.74
N TYR A 26 -2.61 -35.22 -0.48
CA TYR A 26 -1.19 -34.90 -0.32
C TYR A 26 -0.55 -35.67 0.86
N GLU A 27 -1.25 -35.75 2.00
CA GLU A 27 -0.76 -36.47 3.18
C GLU A 27 -0.68 -37.97 2.95
N GLU A 28 -1.64 -38.54 2.21
CA GLU A 28 -1.64 -39.96 1.87
C GLU A 28 -0.49 -40.33 0.91
N ILE A 29 -0.16 -39.45 -0.04
CA ILE A 29 1.00 -39.63 -0.94
C ILE A 29 2.30 -39.52 -0.13
N ARG A 30 2.39 -38.55 0.79
CA ARG A 30 3.55 -38.38 1.66
C ARG A 30 3.77 -39.60 2.56
N ALA A 31 2.73 -40.11 3.21
CA ALA A 31 2.82 -41.30 4.05
C ALA A 31 3.34 -42.50 3.24
N ARG A 32 2.75 -42.74 2.06
CA ARG A 32 3.17 -43.83 1.16
C ARG A 32 4.57 -43.68 0.58
N MET A 33 5.08 -42.45 0.50
CA MET A 33 6.47 -42.20 0.10
C MET A 33 7.44 -42.67 1.20
N TYR A 34 7.08 -42.52 2.47
CA TYR A 34 7.91 -42.96 3.59
C TYR A 34 7.79 -44.46 3.90
N ASP A 35 6.66 -45.08 3.54
CA ASP A 35 6.45 -46.53 3.71
C ASP A 35 7.23 -47.38 2.69
N ASN A 36 7.76 -46.79 1.62
CA ASN A 36 8.43 -47.51 0.53
C ASN A 36 9.92 -47.18 0.44
N SER A 37 10.72 -48.14 -0.02
CA SER A 37 12.18 -47.98 -0.11
C SER A 37 12.57 -46.95 -1.17
N LEU A 38 13.62 -46.18 -0.85
CA LEU A 38 14.19 -45.17 -1.73
C LEU A 38 14.66 -45.81 -3.05
N GLY A 39 14.34 -45.18 -4.18
CA GLY A 39 14.76 -45.63 -5.51
C GLY A 39 13.78 -46.56 -6.23
N THR A 40 12.66 -46.92 -5.61
CA THR A 40 11.57 -47.62 -6.31
C THR A 40 10.81 -46.69 -7.27
N ALA A 41 10.23 -47.26 -8.34
CA ALA A 41 9.39 -46.50 -9.28
C ALA A 41 8.18 -45.84 -8.57
N TRP A 42 7.66 -46.49 -7.53
CA TRP A 42 6.60 -45.93 -6.68
C TRP A 42 7.07 -44.72 -5.87
N TRP A 43 8.25 -44.81 -5.24
CA TRP A 43 8.83 -43.68 -4.53
C TRP A 43 9.09 -42.50 -5.47
N SER A 44 9.64 -42.76 -6.66
CA SER A 44 9.86 -41.74 -7.68
C SER A 44 8.54 -41.08 -8.12
N ALA A 45 7.49 -41.87 -8.34
CA ALA A 45 6.17 -41.33 -8.70
C ALA A 45 5.56 -40.47 -7.58
N CYS A 46 5.66 -40.90 -6.32
CA CYS A 46 5.21 -40.12 -5.17
C CYS A 46 5.97 -38.80 -5.05
N LYS A 47 7.29 -38.85 -5.20
CA LYS A 47 8.14 -37.66 -5.16
C LYS A 47 7.80 -36.68 -6.28
N THR A 48 7.68 -37.16 -7.52
CA THR A 48 7.32 -36.32 -8.67
C THR A 48 5.97 -35.62 -8.47
N GLU A 49 4.95 -36.33 -7.98
CA GLU A 49 3.64 -35.72 -7.72
C GLU A 49 3.68 -34.70 -6.57
N LEU A 50 4.45 -34.97 -5.51
CA LEU A 50 4.65 -34.00 -4.42
C LEU A 50 5.41 -32.75 -4.89
N ASP A 51 6.42 -32.92 -5.73
CA ASP A 51 7.21 -31.82 -6.30
C ASP A 51 6.35 -30.97 -7.25
N ILE A 52 5.51 -31.59 -8.09
CA ILE A 52 4.55 -30.88 -8.95
C ILE A 52 3.62 -30.02 -8.09
N ARG A 53 2.95 -30.61 -7.09
CA ARG A 53 2.03 -29.85 -6.22
C ARG A 53 2.72 -28.76 -5.42
N ASN A 54 3.97 -28.99 -5.00
CA ASN A 54 4.76 -27.98 -4.30
C ASN A 54 5.10 -26.82 -5.25
N SER A 55 5.51 -27.12 -6.49
CA SER A 55 5.78 -26.10 -7.50
C SER A 55 4.53 -25.31 -7.89
N GLU A 56 3.35 -25.94 -7.95
CA GLU A 56 2.08 -25.27 -8.18
C GLU A 56 1.75 -24.30 -7.04
N ARG A 57 1.87 -24.74 -5.77
CA ARG A 57 1.68 -23.88 -4.60
C ARG A 57 2.66 -22.70 -4.54
N LEU A 58 3.91 -22.94 -4.93
CA LEU A 58 4.91 -21.87 -5.03
C LEU A 58 4.57 -20.90 -6.16
N ALA A 59 4.14 -21.40 -7.33
CA ALA A 59 3.72 -20.56 -8.44
C ALA A 59 2.51 -19.69 -8.08
N THR A 60 1.50 -20.25 -7.41
CA THR A 60 0.32 -19.49 -6.95
C THR A 60 0.71 -18.43 -5.93
N SER A 61 1.54 -18.77 -4.94
CA SER A 61 1.97 -17.80 -3.92
C SER A 61 2.87 -16.70 -4.50
N LEU A 62 3.69 -16.99 -5.50
CA LEU A 62 4.48 -15.99 -6.23
C LEU A 62 3.60 -15.01 -7.00
N VAL A 63 2.55 -15.50 -7.67
CA VAL A 63 1.58 -14.64 -8.38
C VAL A 63 0.79 -13.78 -7.40
N GLU A 64 0.34 -14.36 -6.28
CA GLU A 64 -0.35 -13.60 -5.22
C GLU A 64 0.57 -12.53 -4.62
N ASN A 65 1.81 -12.87 -4.30
CA ASN A 65 2.79 -11.92 -3.79
C ASN A 65 3.13 -10.81 -4.80
N SER A 66 3.20 -11.14 -6.09
CA SER A 66 3.37 -10.14 -7.15
C SER A 66 2.20 -9.15 -7.18
N ARG A 67 0.97 -9.66 -7.09
CA ARG A 67 -0.25 -8.84 -7.05
C ARG A 67 -0.30 -7.95 -5.80
N VAL A 68 0.06 -8.49 -4.64
CA VAL A 68 0.15 -7.75 -3.38
C VAL A 68 1.23 -6.67 -3.47
N SER A 69 2.41 -7.00 -3.99
CA SER A 69 3.51 -6.06 -4.20
C SER A 69 3.13 -4.90 -5.12
N ALA A 70 2.45 -5.18 -6.24
CA ALA A 70 1.92 -4.15 -7.13
C ALA A 70 0.89 -3.25 -6.43
N THR A 71 0.01 -3.83 -5.62
CA THR A 71 -0.98 -3.08 -4.84
C THR A 71 -0.31 -2.18 -3.79
N ILE A 72 0.69 -2.69 -3.08
CA ILE A 72 1.48 -1.93 -2.10
C ILE A 72 2.19 -0.77 -2.78
N ARG A 73 2.84 -1.02 -3.93
CA ARG A 73 3.51 0.02 -4.70
C ARG A 73 2.55 1.13 -5.11
N ASN A 74 1.39 0.77 -5.68
CA ASN A 74 0.37 1.75 -6.04
C ASN A 74 -0.12 2.54 -4.81
N SER A 75 -0.32 1.88 -3.67
CA SER A 75 -0.73 2.56 -2.43
C SER A 75 0.32 3.53 -1.88
N ALA A 76 1.62 3.20 -2.04
CA ALA A 76 2.71 4.08 -1.64
C ALA A 76 2.75 5.34 -2.52
N GLU A 77 2.60 5.19 -3.85
CA GLU A 77 2.52 6.32 -4.79
C GLU A 77 1.32 7.23 -4.49
N HIS A 78 0.17 6.67 -4.08
CA HIS A 78 -0.99 7.45 -3.66
C HIS A 78 -0.75 8.21 -2.35
N MET A 79 -0.10 7.60 -1.35
CA MET A 79 0.23 8.27 -0.08
C MET A 79 1.23 9.41 -0.28
N GLU A 80 2.21 9.25 -1.17
CA GLU A 80 3.17 10.29 -1.51
C GLU A 80 2.46 11.51 -2.09
N LYS A 81 1.58 11.31 -3.09
CA LYS A 81 0.76 12.39 -3.67
C LYS A 81 -0.14 13.09 -2.65
N LEU A 82 -0.76 12.33 -1.74
CA LEU A 82 -1.58 12.92 -0.66
C LEU A 82 -0.73 13.76 0.29
N THR A 83 0.48 13.31 0.60
CA THR A 83 1.42 14.02 1.48
C THR A 83 1.90 15.31 0.82
N GLU A 84 2.25 15.28 -0.46
CA GLU A 84 2.59 16.48 -1.23
C GLU A 84 1.44 17.48 -1.27
N THR A 85 0.22 17.01 -1.57
CA THR A 85 -0.98 17.87 -1.59
C THR A 85 -1.26 18.47 -0.22
N LEU A 86 -1.09 17.70 0.86
CA LEU A 86 -1.31 18.20 2.22
C LEU A 86 -0.25 19.23 2.62
N LEU A 87 1.01 19.04 2.23
CA LEU A 87 2.06 20.04 2.42
C LEU A 87 1.74 21.34 1.68
N ASP A 88 1.30 21.25 0.43
CA ASP A 88 0.93 22.39 -0.41
C ASP A 88 -0.26 23.17 0.19
N VAL A 89 -1.34 22.45 0.54
CA VAL A 89 -2.51 23.05 1.21
C VAL A 89 -2.12 23.68 2.56
N THR A 90 -1.22 23.06 3.31
CA THR A 90 -0.76 23.63 4.59
C THR A 90 0.05 24.91 4.37
N ALA A 91 0.90 24.95 3.33
CA ALA A 91 1.65 26.15 2.95
C ALA A 91 0.70 27.28 2.51
N ASP A 92 -0.31 26.94 1.71
CA ASP A 92 -1.36 27.88 1.29
C ASP A 92 -2.13 28.44 2.48
N VAL A 93 -2.58 27.60 3.40
CA VAL A 93 -3.27 28.05 4.63
C VAL A 93 -2.35 28.94 5.48
N ALA A 94 -1.07 28.61 5.60
CA ALA A 94 -0.11 29.44 6.33
C ALA A 94 0.08 30.81 5.66
N SER A 95 0.06 30.87 4.33
CA SER A 95 0.14 32.11 3.55
C SER A 95 -1.13 32.98 3.74
N VAL A 96 -2.31 32.36 3.71
CA VAL A 96 -3.59 33.04 3.94
C VAL A 96 -3.65 33.61 5.35
N LEU A 97 -3.26 32.83 6.36
CA LEU A 97 -3.20 33.30 7.75
C LEU A 97 -2.25 34.49 7.93
N ARG A 98 -1.09 34.50 7.25
CA ARG A 98 -0.18 35.65 7.23
C ARG A 98 -0.84 36.89 6.61
N GLY A 99 -1.50 36.73 5.46
CA GLY A 99 -2.21 37.82 4.79
C GLY A 99 -3.35 38.38 5.63
N VAL A 100 -4.13 37.52 6.30
CA VAL A 100 -5.19 37.92 7.23
C VAL A 100 -4.62 38.68 8.42
N ARG A 101 -3.48 38.24 8.98
CA ARG A 101 -2.83 38.93 10.11
C ARG A 101 -2.32 40.32 9.74
N GLU A 102 -1.74 40.48 8.56
CA GLU A 102 -1.31 41.79 8.06
C GLU A 102 -2.50 42.71 7.75
N SER A 103 -3.57 42.16 7.19
CA SER A 103 -4.82 42.89 6.94
C SER A 103 -5.48 43.35 8.25
N SER A 104 -5.55 42.47 9.24
CA SER A 104 -6.08 42.77 10.58
C SER A 104 -5.32 43.92 11.24
N ARG A 105 -3.98 43.93 11.16
CA ARG A 105 -3.16 45.03 11.67
C ARG A 105 -3.45 46.37 11.00
N ARG A 106 -3.72 46.37 9.68
CA ARG A 106 -4.07 47.59 8.95
C ARG A 106 -5.46 48.11 9.36
N VAL A 107 -6.41 47.22 9.59
CA VAL A 107 -7.76 47.57 10.06
C VAL A 107 -7.72 48.14 11.48
N GLU A 108 -6.87 47.58 12.36
CA GLU A 108 -6.70 48.06 13.72
C GLU A 108 -6.20 49.52 13.75
N ILE A 109 -5.18 49.83 12.95
CA ILE A 109 -4.63 51.19 12.82
C ILE A 109 -5.67 52.18 12.27
N ALA A 110 -6.41 51.78 11.23
CA ALA A 110 -7.47 52.62 10.66
C ALA A 110 -8.57 52.92 11.70
N THR A 111 -8.91 51.94 12.53
CA THR A 111 -9.91 52.08 13.60
C THR A 111 -9.46 53.09 14.64
N TYR A 112 -8.21 53.01 15.12
CA TYR A 112 -7.69 54.00 16.08
C TYR A 112 -7.66 55.43 15.50
N ALA A 113 -7.33 55.58 14.22
CA ALA A 113 -7.35 56.89 13.55
C ALA A 113 -8.78 57.48 13.51
N ILE A 114 -9.78 56.67 13.15
CA ILE A 114 -11.18 57.09 13.13
C ILE A 114 -11.66 57.50 14.52
N VAL A 115 -11.36 56.69 15.55
CA VAL A 115 -11.70 57.01 16.94
C VAL A 115 -11.03 58.31 17.39
N GLY A 116 -9.76 58.51 17.06
CA GLY A 116 -9.04 59.75 17.39
C GLY A 116 -9.67 60.99 16.75
N VAL A 117 -10.06 60.90 15.47
CA VAL A 117 -10.77 61.99 14.78
C VAL A 117 -12.13 62.26 15.41
N ALA A 118 -12.90 61.23 15.74
CA ALA A 118 -14.20 61.37 16.40
C ALA A 118 -14.08 62.05 17.77
N VAL A 119 -13.07 61.69 18.56
CA VAL A 119 -12.79 62.34 19.86
C VAL A 119 -12.42 63.81 19.65
N ALA A 120 -11.53 64.13 18.70
CA ALA A 120 -11.17 65.51 18.39
C ALA A 120 -12.38 66.34 17.93
N GLN A 121 -13.26 65.77 17.11
CA GLN A 121 -14.52 66.40 16.69
C GLN A 121 -15.46 66.66 17.86
N LEU A 122 -15.61 65.70 18.78
CA LEU A 122 -16.42 65.89 19.99
C LEU A 122 -15.87 67.03 20.86
N PHE A 123 -14.56 67.08 21.07
CA PHE A 123 -13.91 68.19 21.78
C PHE A 123 -14.15 69.52 21.07
N TYR A 124 -13.98 69.56 19.74
CA TYR A 124 -14.22 70.76 18.96
C TYR A 124 -15.66 71.27 19.14
N VAL A 125 -16.66 70.40 19.01
CA VAL A 125 -18.08 70.75 19.23
C VAL A 125 -18.31 71.23 20.66
N ALA A 126 -17.76 70.53 21.66
CA ALA A 126 -17.88 70.94 23.06
C ALA A 126 -17.27 72.34 23.30
N PHE A 127 -16.06 72.61 22.82
CA PHE A 127 -15.44 73.93 22.92
C PHE A 127 -16.24 75.01 22.17
N LEU A 128 -16.83 74.69 21.02
CA LEU A 128 -17.66 75.64 20.26
C LEU A 128 -18.97 75.98 20.97
N VAL A 129 -19.56 75.03 21.69
CA VAL A 129 -20.79 75.21 22.46
C VAL A 129 -20.53 75.88 23.81
N PHE A 130 -19.49 75.48 24.54
CA PHE A 130 -19.16 76.00 25.87
C PHE A 130 -18.30 77.27 25.86
N GLY A 131 -17.47 77.49 24.84
CA GLY A 131 -16.63 78.69 24.72
C GLY A 131 -17.34 79.90 24.10
N LYS A 132 -18.60 79.73 23.66
CA LYS A 132 -19.43 80.80 23.06
C LYS A 132 -20.50 81.33 24.03
N ARG A 133 -20.57 80.79 25.25
CA ARG A 133 -21.26 81.39 26.41
C ARG A 133 -20.27 82.17 27.24
#